data_AF-A0A6G7WKC8-F1
#
_entry.id   AF-A0A6G7WKC8-F1
#
_cell.length_a   1.000
_cell.length_b   1.000
_cell.length_c   1.000
_cell.angle_alpha   90.00
_cell.angle_beta   90.00
_cell.angle_gamma   90.00
#
_symmetry.space_group_name_H-M   'P 1'
#
loop_
_entity.id
_entity.type
_entity.pdbx_description
1 polymer ?
#
loop_
_entity_poly.entity_id
_entity_poly.type
_entity_poly.pdbx_seq_one_letter_code
_entity_poly.pdbx_strand_id
1 'polypeptide(L)'
;MEYETVEQVLAKSKEAEGKRFGDYDINKRLDSRGNKGGLGQVIEEGLFEYQINSDSSADFGELGIELKVTPVKINRNKTISAKERLVLNIINYMNEYDKKFEESSFWQKNKKLLMMFYLWEKDIERRDYKILKSLLYSFPAADLEIIRQDWEIIIGKIRAGKAEELSEGDTLYLAACTKGANRSSLRKQPFSEALAMQRAYSLKASYMTVLIRQKLSNEKVISFAKANELRTKTLEELLYEKFDPYLGKTVSEISNEIDYAINMSNKSAIPNMISRILGITGTRLDKIEEFEKANIQFKTIRLEPDGIPKEHMSFENIDFNYWLESEWEDSQLYEKFEPTKFLFIVFQYSQTKDENPEREPVFKTIKLWNMPEKVINEELKKMWIEVKNILSEGVQLVDKGNRVLNNLPKPKSNGVVHIRPKAKDGSDKTDLPDGQRITKQCYWLDREYVAKIIK
;
A
#
# COMPACT_ATOMS: atom_id res chain seq x y z
N MET A 1 23.98 -30.17 5.09
CA MET A 1 23.02 -31.29 5.25
C MET A 1 22.01 -31.22 4.11
N GLU A 2 21.59 -32.34 3.51
CA GLU A 2 20.49 -32.32 2.53
C GLU A 2 19.15 -32.52 3.27
N TYR A 3 18.18 -31.64 3.03
CA TYR A 3 16.84 -31.75 3.59
C TYR A 3 15.93 -32.42 2.55
N GLU A 4 15.47 -33.63 2.86
CA GLU A 4 14.70 -34.48 1.95
C GLU A 4 13.18 -34.35 2.14
N THR A 5 12.74 -33.80 3.28
CA THR A 5 11.30 -33.64 3.58
C THR A 5 10.94 -32.27 4.11
N VAL A 6 9.67 -31.88 3.89
CA VAL A 6 9.09 -30.63 4.40
C VAL A 6 9.15 -30.60 5.94
N GLU A 7 8.96 -31.75 6.58
CA GLU A 7 8.97 -31.91 8.02
C GLU A 7 10.36 -31.64 8.61
N GLN A 8 11.44 -32.08 7.94
CA GLN A 8 12.81 -31.80 8.38
C GLN A 8 13.12 -30.30 8.32
N VAL A 9 12.75 -29.64 7.20
CA VAL A 9 12.91 -28.19 7.03
C VAL A 9 12.15 -27.44 8.13
N LEU A 10 10.90 -27.83 8.39
CA LEU A 10 10.09 -27.20 9.44
C LEU A 10 10.63 -27.46 10.85
N ALA A 11 11.04 -28.69 11.16
CA ALA A 11 11.63 -29.02 12.45
C ALA A 11 12.87 -28.15 12.71
N LYS A 12 13.77 -28.06 11.72
CA LYS A 12 14.95 -27.22 11.82
C LYS A 12 14.61 -25.74 12.00
N SER A 13 13.65 -25.23 11.22
CA SER A 13 13.22 -23.83 11.32
C SER A 13 12.63 -23.47 12.69
N LYS A 14 12.03 -24.44 13.39
CA LYS A 14 11.47 -24.26 14.74
C LYS A 14 12.53 -24.24 15.82
N GLU A 15 13.68 -24.89 15.62
CA GLU A 15 14.82 -24.80 16.55
C GLU A 15 15.35 -23.37 16.68
N ALA A 16 15.07 -22.50 15.70
CA ALA A 16 15.46 -21.10 15.70
C ALA A 16 14.46 -20.18 16.40
N GLU A 17 13.23 -20.64 16.66
CA GLU A 17 12.23 -19.82 17.36
C GLU A 17 12.72 -19.47 18.78
N GLY A 18 12.63 -18.19 19.13
CA GLY A 18 13.09 -17.66 20.41
C GLY A 18 14.57 -17.25 20.44
N LYS A 19 15.37 -17.65 19.45
CA LYS A 19 16.81 -17.32 19.35
C LYS A 19 17.05 -16.02 18.60
N ARG A 20 18.31 -15.56 18.60
CA ARG A 20 18.75 -14.33 17.93
C ARG A 20 19.47 -14.66 16.63
N PHE A 21 19.46 -13.75 15.66
CA PHE A 21 20.23 -13.96 14.43
C PHE A 21 21.74 -14.08 14.67
N GLY A 22 22.26 -13.41 15.70
CA GLY A 22 23.68 -13.49 16.07
C GLY A 22 24.13 -14.90 16.44
N ASP A 23 23.22 -15.78 16.87
CA ASP A 23 23.53 -17.19 17.17
C ASP A 23 23.86 -18.00 15.90
N TYR A 24 23.44 -17.49 14.75
CA TYR A 24 23.59 -18.13 13.43
C TYR A 24 24.56 -17.37 12.52
N ASP A 25 25.06 -16.20 12.91
CA ASP A 25 25.92 -15.36 12.06
C ASP A 25 27.39 -15.84 12.03
N ILE A 26 27.59 -17.08 11.58
CA ILE A 26 28.89 -17.75 11.53
C ILE A 26 29.90 -17.05 10.61
N ASN A 27 29.41 -16.32 9.59
CA ASN A 27 30.21 -15.62 8.58
C ASN A 27 30.24 -14.10 8.77
N LYS A 28 29.74 -13.57 9.90
CA LYS A 28 29.73 -12.14 10.23
C LYS A 28 29.08 -11.27 9.14
N ARG A 29 28.01 -11.78 8.53
CA ARG A 29 27.25 -11.11 7.46
C ARG A 29 26.62 -9.82 7.96
N LEU A 30 26.36 -9.70 9.26
CA LEU A 30 25.71 -8.56 9.88
C LEU A 30 26.68 -7.43 10.27
N ASP A 31 28.00 -7.65 10.22
CA ASP A 31 29.01 -6.62 10.54
C ASP A 31 29.08 -5.53 9.45
N SER A 32 28.71 -5.87 8.22
CA SER A 32 28.73 -4.92 7.10
C SER A 32 27.50 -3.99 7.10
N ARG A 33 27.74 -2.68 7.30
CA ARG A 33 26.72 -1.65 7.10
C ARG A 33 26.37 -1.59 5.61
N GLY A 34 25.21 -2.11 5.23
CA GLY A 34 24.70 -2.05 3.85
C GLY A 34 24.19 -3.37 3.28
N ASN A 35 24.45 -4.52 3.92
CA ASN A 35 23.93 -5.80 3.47
C ASN A 35 22.43 -5.96 3.81
N LYS A 36 21.57 -5.40 2.96
CA LYS A 36 20.10 -5.42 3.11
C LYS A 36 19.54 -6.86 3.18
N GLY A 37 20.19 -7.83 2.54
CA GLY A 37 19.79 -9.25 2.55
C GLY A 37 20.42 -10.10 3.67
N GLY A 38 21.30 -9.51 4.50
CA GLY A 38 22.15 -10.28 5.43
C GLY A 38 21.42 -11.19 6.42
N LEU A 39 20.19 -10.86 6.84
CA LEU A 39 19.43 -11.72 7.75
C LEU A 39 18.99 -13.04 7.08
N GLY A 40 18.66 -13.01 5.78
CA GLY A 40 18.35 -14.22 5.03
C GLY A 40 19.58 -15.11 4.90
N GLN A 41 20.70 -14.51 4.51
CA GLN A 41 22.00 -15.16 4.37
C GLN A 41 22.48 -15.84 5.66
N VAL A 42 22.29 -15.19 6.82
CA VAL A 42 22.60 -15.76 8.13
C VAL A 42 21.81 -17.05 8.38
N ILE A 43 20.55 -17.11 7.97
CA ILE A 43 19.71 -18.30 8.15
C ILE A 43 20.09 -19.38 7.14
N GLU A 44 20.32 -19.02 5.87
CA GLU A 44 20.79 -19.94 4.83
C GLU A 44 22.08 -20.63 5.25
N GLU A 45 23.12 -19.85 5.61
CA GLU A 45 24.45 -20.38 5.94
C GLU A 45 24.52 -20.98 7.35
N GLY A 46 23.92 -20.31 8.34
CA GLY A 46 24.09 -20.65 9.75
C GLY A 46 23.08 -21.66 10.28
N LEU A 47 21.82 -21.57 9.88
CA LEU A 47 20.77 -22.49 10.36
C LEU A 47 20.63 -23.73 9.47
N PHE A 48 20.64 -23.53 8.15
CA PHE A 48 20.43 -24.61 7.17
C PHE A 48 21.73 -25.13 6.54
N GLU A 49 22.88 -24.51 6.83
CA GLU A 49 24.19 -24.91 6.31
C GLU A 49 24.27 -24.94 4.77
N TYR A 50 23.51 -24.07 4.11
CA TYR A 50 23.55 -23.90 2.66
C TYR A 50 24.60 -22.87 2.24
N GLN A 51 25.23 -23.12 1.09
CA GLN A 51 26.07 -22.11 0.45
C GLN A 51 25.20 -21.10 -0.27
N ILE A 52 25.46 -19.81 -0.04
CA ILE A 52 24.81 -18.73 -0.80
C ILE A 52 25.13 -18.92 -2.28
N ASN A 53 24.09 -19.04 -3.09
CA ASN A 53 24.19 -19.01 -4.53
C ASN A 53 23.24 -17.95 -5.10
N SER A 54 23.44 -17.56 -6.36
CA SER A 54 22.55 -16.63 -7.07
C SER A 54 21.57 -17.37 -7.96
N ASP A 55 21.20 -18.61 -7.62
CA ASP A 55 20.33 -19.42 -8.45
C ASP A 55 18.91 -18.83 -8.46
N SER A 56 18.31 -18.92 -9.65
CA SER A 56 16.91 -18.63 -9.87
C SER A 56 15.97 -19.66 -9.24
N SER A 57 16.46 -20.88 -8.96
CA SER A 57 15.70 -21.95 -8.30
C SER A 57 15.33 -21.60 -6.85
N ALA A 58 14.46 -22.41 -6.22
CA ALA A 58 14.06 -22.23 -4.83
C ALA A 58 15.16 -22.72 -3.88
N ASP A 59 15.28 -22.11 -2.70
CA ASP A 59 16.36 -22.44 -1.73
C ASP A 59 16.42 -23.93 -1.37
N PHE A 60 15.25 -24.57 -1.23
CA PHE A 60 15.13 -26.03 -1.10
C PHE A 60 14.58 -26.61 -2.40
N GLY A 61 15.41 -26.64 -3.45
CA GLY A 61 15.02 -26.97 -4.83
C GLY A 61 14.17 -28.24 -4.98
N GLU A 62 14.61 -29.35 -4.38
CA GLU A 62 13.91 -30.65 -4.41
C GLU A 62 12.51 -30.60 -3.78
N LEU A 63 12.31 -29.71 -2.80
CA LEU A 63 11.04 -29.54 -2.10
C LEU A 63 10.17 -28.43 -2.71
N GLY A 64 10.75 -27.62 -3.58
CA GLY A 64 10.16 -26.40 -4.13
C GLY A 64 9.76 -25.41 -3.04
N ILE A 65 10.59 -25.24 -2.00
CA ILE A 65 10.37 -24.31 -0.89
C ILE A 65 11.38 -23.16 -0.98
N GLU A 66 10.89 -21.94 -0.89
CA GLU A 66 11.69 -20.72 -0.83
C GLU A 66 11.73 -20.16 0.60
N LEU A 67 12.91 -19.82 1.11
CA LEU A 67 13.09 -19.19 2.41
C LEU A 67 12.85 -17.67 2.33
N LYS A 68 12.08 -17.18 3.31
CA LYS A 68 11.79 -15.76 3.48
C LYS A 68 11.84 -15.37 4.95
N VAL A 69 12.84 -14.58 5.33
CA VAL A 69 12.86 -13.88 6.62
C VAL A 69 12.08 -12.57 6.51
N THR A 70 11.17 -12.28 7.44
CA THR A 70 10.33 -11.08 7.36
C THR A 70 10.11 -10.41 8.72
N PRO A 71 10.24 -9.07 8.81
CA PRO A 71 10.13 -8.36 10.08
C PRO A 71 8.68 -8.12 10.51
N VAL A 72 8.45 -8.25 11.81
CA VAL A 72 7.26 -7.85 12.55
C VAL A 72 7.59 -6.66 13.43
N LYS A 73 6.75 -5.63 13.44
CA LYS A 73 6.84 -4.52 14.39
C LYS A 73 5.65 -4.50 15.34
N ILE A 74 5.88 -4.03 16.56
CA ILE A 74 4.83 -3.73 17.54
C ILE A 74 4.48 -2.24 17.44
N ASN A 75 3.21 -1.95 17.19
CA ASN A 75 2.70 -0.59 17.10
C ASN A 75 2.51 0.04 18.48
N ARG A 76 2.36 1.37 18.55
CA ARG A 76 2.11 2.09 19.82
C ARG A 76 0.90 1.55 20.59
N ASN A 77 -0.15 1.14 19.88
CA ASN A 77 -1.36 0.53 20.44
C ASN A 77 -1.21 -0.98 20.74
N LYS A 78 0.01 -1.51 20.75
CA LYS A 78 0.37 -2.92 21.00
C LYS A 78 -0.10 -3.93 19.95
N THR A 79 -0.77 -3.52 18.88
CA THR A 79 -1.04 -4.39 17.73
C THR A 79 0.26 -4.69 16.97
N ILE A 80 0.32 -5.83 16.27
CA ILE A 80 1.45 -6.19 15.42
C ILE A 80 1.17 -5.86 13.95
N SER A 81 2.22 -5.62 13.16
CA SER A 81 2.14 -5.42 11.71
C SER A 81 3.46 -5.75 11.04
N ALA A 82 3.45 -5.92 9.72
CA ALA A 82 4.68 -6.00 8.95
C ALA A 82 5.43 -4.66 9.02
N LYS A 83 6.76 -4.70 9.12
CA LYS A 83 7.57 -3.48 9.02
C LYS A 83 7.77 -3.04 7.57
N GLU A 84 7.71 -3.97 6.62
CA GLU A 84 7.95 -3.75 5.19
C GLU A 84 7.21 -4.79 4.33
N ARG A 85 7.25 -4.59 3.00
CA ARG A 85 6.76 -5.55 2.00
C ARG A 85 7.64 -6.81 1.96
N LEU A 86 7.10 -7.93 1.51
CA LEU A 86 7.91 -9.14 1.29
C LEU A 86 8.41 -9.15 -0.15
N VAL A 87 9.71 -8.93 -0.36
CA VAL A 87 10.33 -8.99 -1.69
C VAL A 87 10.59 -10.44 -2.11
N LEU A 88 10.25 -10.76 -3.36
CA LEU A 88 10.39 -12.08 -3.99
C LEU A 88 11.44 -12.02 -5.11
N ASN A 89 11.24 -12.76 -6.20
CA ASN A 89 12.16 -12.77 -7.34
C ASN A 89 12.05 -11.53 -8.23
N ILE A 90 13.15 -11.24 -8.94
CA ILE A 90 13.22 -10.18 -9.95
C ILE A 90 12.29 -10.51 -11.12
N ILE A 91 11.64 -9.48 -11.64
CA ILE A 91 10.82 -9.56 -12.86
C ILE A 91 11.77 -9.44 -14.05
N ASN A 92 11.91 -10.51 -14.83
CA ASN A 92 12.65 -10.45 -16.09
C ASN A 92 11.71 -10.02 -17.23
N TYR A 93 11.73 -8.73 -17.56
CA TYR A 93 10.87 -8.16 -18.60
C TYR A 93 11.00 -8.85 -19.96
N MET A 94 12.17 -9.39 -20.30
CA MET A 94 12.43 -10.01 -21.59
C MET A 94 11.87 -11.44 -21.69
N ASN A 95 11.49 -12.06 -20.58
CA ASN A 95 11.12 -13.47 -20.55
C ASN A 95 9.75 -13.73 -19.91
N GLU A 96 9.31 -12.92 -18.95
CA GLU A 96 8.06 -13.20 -18.22
C GLU A 96 6.80 -13.00 -19.06
N TYR A 97 6.84 -12.14 -20.08
CA TYR A 97 5.66 -11.81 -20.89
C TYR A 97 5.10 -12.98 -21.71
N ASP A 98 5.94 -13.97 -22.01
CA ASP A 98 5.62 -15.10 -22.89
C ASP A 98 5.12 -16.33 -22.11
N LYS A 99 5.05 -16.23 -20.77
CA LYS A 99 4.66 -17.34 -19.90
C LYS A 99 3.17 -17.32 -19.59
N LYS A 100 2.65 -18.47 -19.16
CA LYS A 100 1.43 -18.56 -18.37
C LYS A 100 1.73 -18.39 -16.87
N PHE A 101 0.74 -18.06 -16.06
CA PHE A 101 0.91 -17.90 -14.62
C PHE A 101 1.58 -19.12 -13.97
N GLU A 102 1.12 -20.34 -14.29
CA GLU A 102 1.65 -21.58 -13.72
C GLU A 102 3.11 -21.86 -14.15
N GLU A 103 3.58 -21.27 -15.24
CA GLU A 103 4.95 -21.40 -15.77
C GLU A 103 5.84 -20.22 -15.37
N SER A 104 5.25 -19.16 -14.81
CA SER A 104 5.94 -17.94 -14.43
C SER A 104 7.06 -18.19 -13.42
N SER A 105 8.13 -17.38 -13.47
CA SER A 105 9.18 -17.49 -12.46
C SER A 105 8.65 -17.16 -11.06
N PHE A 106 7.63 -16.29 -10.99
CA PHE A 106 6.91 -16.01 -9.77
C PHE A 106 6.30 -17.28 -9.17
N TRP A 107 5.44 -17.99 -9.92
CA TRP A 107 4.72 -19.13 -9.36
C TRP A 107 5.64 -20.29 -9.01
N GLN A 108 6.59 -20.61 -9.90
CA GLN A 108 7.50 -21.73 -9.69
C GLN A 108 8.35 -21.57 -8.42
N LYS A 109 8.81 -20.34 -8.15
CA LYS A 109 9.64 -20.06 -6.97
C LYS A 109 8.82 -19.84 -5.70
N ASN A 110 7.64 -19.24 -5.79
CA ASN A 110 6.94 -18.73 -4.60
C ASN A 110 5.68 -19.53 -4.19
N LYS A 111 5.34 -20.63 -4.87
CA LYS A 111 4.16 -21.47 -4.53
C LYS A 111 4.19 -22.07 -3.12
N LYS A 112 5.38 -22.22 -2.52
CA LYS A 112 5.58 -22.63 -1.11
C LYS A 112 6.71 -21.81 -0.49
N LEU A 113 6.39 -21.07 0.57
CA LEU A 113 7.35 -20.22 1.28
C LEU A 113 7.58 -20.75 2.70
N LEU A 114 8.83 -20.95 3.08
CA LEU A 114 9.21 -21.03 4.49
C LEU A 114 9.35 -19.61 5.03
N MET A 115 8.37 -19.17 5.80
CA MET A 115 8.34 -17.84 6.39
C MET A 115 8.90 -17.86 7.81
N MET A 116 9.97 -17.12 8.05
CA MET A 116 10.56 -16.92 9.37
C MET A 116 10.33 -15.46 9.82
N PHE A 117 9.41 -15.28 10.75
CA PHE A 117 9.07 -13.98 11.32
C PHE A 117 10.05 -13.61 12.43
N TYR A 118 10.53 -12.37 12.44
CA TYR A 118 11.37 -11.85 13.52
C TYR A 118 10.88 -10.50 14.03
N LEU A 119 11.17 -10.19 15.29
CA LEU A 119 10.80 -8.91 15.88
C LEU A 119 11.82 -7.84 15.46
N TRP A 120 11.35 -6.83 14.76
CA TRP A 120 12.08 -5.60 14.50
C TRP A 120 11.80 -4.59 15.60
N GLU A 121 12.86 -4.04 16.18
CA GLU A 121 12.79 -2.99 17.18
C GLU A 121 13.71 -1.84 16.76
N LYS A 122 13.21 -0.62 16.94
CA LYS A 122 14.02 0.58 16.73
C LYS A 122 15.19 0.56 17.72
N ASP A 123 16.36 1.00 17.26
CA ASP A 123 17.57 1.13 18.07
C ASP A 123 18.17 -0.20 18.59
N ILE A 124 17.67 -1.34 18.12
CA ILE A 124 18.26 -2.67 18.36
C ILE A 124 19.05 -3.12 17.13
N GLU A 125 20.24 -3.67 17.37
CA GLU A 125 21.11 -4.20 16.32
C GLU A 125 20.50 -5.43 15.65
N ARG A 126 20.74 -5.60 14.34
CA ARG A 126 20.19 -6.70 13.54
C ARG A 126 20.51 -8.08 14.11
N ARG A 127 21.69 -8.25 14.69
CA ARG A 127 22.14 -9.51 15.30
C ARG A 127 21.30 -9.89 16.51
N ASP A 128 20.68 -8.91 17.18
CA ASP A 128 19.88 -9.11 18.38
C ASP A 128 18.39 -9.27 18.11
N TYR A 129 17.97 -9.15 16.84
CA TYR A 129 16.59 -9.44 16.46
C TYR A 129 16.23 -10.88 16.80
N LYS A 130 15.07 -11.03 17.45
CA LYS A 130 14.56 -12.31 17.92
C LYS A 130 13.68 -12.95 16.85
N ILE A 131 13.99 -14.19 16.49
CA ILE A 131 13.14 -15.01 15.64
C ILE A 131 11.90 -15.41 16.45
N LEU A 132 10.72 -15.09 15.94
CA LEU A 132 9.45 -15.27 16.64
C LEU A 132 8.76 -16.58 16.29
N LYS A 133 8.67 -16.87 14.98
CA LYS A 133 7.87 -17.99 14.48
C LYS A 133 8.30 -18.37 13.08
N SER A 134 8.31 -19.66 12.80
CA SER A 134 8.58 -20.25 11.49
C SER A 134 7.36 -21.05 11.04
N LEU A 135 6.93 -20.87 9.78
CA LEU A 135 5.83 -21.64 9.20
C LEU A 135 6.01 -21.85 7.71
N LEU A 136 5.43 -22.94 7.21
CA LEU A 136 5.25 -23.13 5.78
C LEU A 136 3.97 -22.43 5.33
N TYR A 137 4.09 -21.63 4.28
CA TYR A 137 3.01 -20.83 3.74
C TYR A 137 2.74 -21.19 2.28
N SER A 138 1.46 -21.41 1.99
CA SER A 138 0.91 -21.51 0.65
C SER A 138 -0.28 -20.56 0.55
N PHE A 139 -0.49 -19.97 -0.63
CA PHE A 139 -1.55 -18.98 -0.83
C PHE A 139 -2.94 -19.61 -0.64
N PRO A 140 -3.82 -18.99 0.17
CA PRO A 140 -5.24 -19.33 0.20
C PRO A 140 -5.86 -19.21 -1.20
N ALA A 141 -6.86 -20.03 -1.51
CA ALA A 141 -7.44 -20.09 -2.85
C ALA A 141 -7.96 -18.73 -3.34
N ALA A 142 -8.65 -17.95 -2.50
CA ALA A 142 -9.13 -16.62 -2.85
C ALA A 142 -7.97 -15.63 -3.14
N ASP A 143 -6.95 -15.64 -2.29
CA ASP A 143 -5.76 -14.80 -2.47
C ASP A 143 -5.01 -15.16 -3.75
N LEU A 144 -4.92 -16.45 -4.08
CA LEU A 144 -4.24 -16.93 -5.28
C LEU A 144 -4.90 -16.42 -6.56
N GLU A 145 -6.24 -16.35 -6.59
CA GLU A 145 -6.95 -15.79 -7.74
C GLU A 145 -6.62 -14.31 -7.93
N ILE A 146 -6.59 -13.52 -6.84
CA ILE A 146 -6.20 -12.10 -6.91
C ILE A 146 -4.72 -11.95 -7.31
N ILE A 147 -3.83 -12.78 -6.78
CA ILE A 147 -2.41 -12.78 -7.14
C ILE A 147 -2.21 -13.13 -8.62
N ARG A 148 -3.01 -14.05 -9.17
CA ARG A 148 -3.00 -14.37 -10.60
C ARG A 148 -3.44 -13.18 -11.44
N GLN A 149 -4.53 -12.50 -11.06
CA GLN A 149 -5.00 -11.29 -11.73
C GLN A 149 -3.95 -10.17 -11.67
N ASP A 150 -3.32 -9.96 -10.51
CA ASP A 150 -2.24 -8.99 -10.32
C ASP A 150 -1.03 -9.29 -11.21
N TRP A 151 -0.65 -10.57 -11.31
CA TRP A 151 0.42 -11.01 -12.22
C TRP A 151 0.06 -10.66 -13.67
N GLU A 152 -1.16 -10.97 -14.12
CA GLU A 152 -1.60 -10.61 -15.47
C GLU A 152 -1.64 -9.09 -15.72
N ILE A 153 -1.95 -8.27 -14.72
CA ILE A 153 -1.85 -6.79 -14.82
C ILE A 153 -0.40 -6.37 -15.05
N ILE A 154 0.53 -6.89 -14.26
CA ILE A 154 1.97 -6.60 -14.40
C ILE A 154 2.46 -7.01 -15.78
N ILE A 155 2.13 -8.23 -16.21
CA ILE A 155 2.54 -8.76 -17.51
C ILE A 155 1.86 -8.01 -18.66
N GLY A 156 0.59 -7.63 -18.52
CA GLY A 156 -0.15 -6.84 -19.49
C GLY A 156 0.54 -5.50 -19.77
N LYS A 157 1.04 -4.81 -18.74
CA LYS A 157 1.84 -3.58 -18.92
C LYS A 157 3.16 -3.84 -19.65
N ILE A 158 3.83 -4.95 -19.36
CA ILE A 158 5.07 -5.32 -20.09
C ILE A 158 4.75 -5.59 -21.55
N ARG A 159 3.71 -6.38 -21.85
CA ARG A 159 3.23 -6.67 -23.22
C ARG A 159 2.83 -5.40 -23.98
N ALA A 160 2.32 -4.39 -23.28
CA ALA A 160 1.99 -3.08 -23.84
C ALA A 160 3.21 -2.16 -24.07
N GLY A 161 4.43 -2.59 -23.75
CA GLY A 161 5.65 -1.77 -23.88
C GLY A 161 5.73 -0.65 -22.83
N LYS A 162 5.12 -0.85 -21.66
CA LYS A 162 4.98 0.16 -20.59
C LYS A 162 5.55 -0.30 -19.25
N ALA A 163 6.65 -1.07 -19.27
CA ALA A 163 7.27 -1.55 -18.03
C ALA A 163 7.79 -0.40 -17.13
N GLU A 164 8.12 0.75 -17.72
CA GLU A 164 8.49 1.98 -17.02
C GLU A 164 7.33 2.63 -16.25
N GLU A 165 6.08 2.30 -16.61
CA GLU A 165 4.87 2.79 -15.94
C GLU A 165 4.35 1.83 -14.86
N LEU A 166 5.06 0.71 -14.58
CA LEU A 166 4.70 -0.20 -13.48
C LEU A 166 4.80 0.53 -12.14
N SER A 167 3.88 0.26 -11.21
CA SER A 167 3.88 0.76 -9.83
C SER A 167 3.35 -0.30 -8.86
N GLU A 168 3.61 -0.18 -7.55
CA GLU A 168 2.97 -1.08 -6.57
C GLU A 168 1.46 -0.83 -6.45
N GLY A 169 1.01 0.38 -6.79
CA GLY A 169 -0.40 0.78 -6.77
C GLY A 169 -1.26 0.11 -7.84
N ASP A 170 -0.67 -0.38 -8.93
CA ASP A 170 -1.39 -0.99 -10.06
C ASP A 170 -2.23 -2.20 -9.62
N THR A 171 -1.66 -3.03 -8.76
CA THR A 171 -2.20 -4.32 -8.35
C THR A 171 -2.77 -4.28 -6.93
N LEU A 172 -3.30 -5.41 -6.45
CA LEU A 172 -3.91 -5.56 -5.13
C LEU A 172 -2.93 -6.15 -4.11
N TYR A 173 -2.46 -7.39 -4.31
CA TYR A 173 -1.64 -8.15 -3.36
C TYR A 173 -0.21 -8.37 -3.85
N LEU A 174 -0.04 -8.77 -5.11
CA LEU A 174 1.26 -8.99 -5.75
C LEU A 174 1.68 -7.73 -6.50
N ALA A 175 2.68 -7.02 -5.98
CA ALA A 175 3.17 -5.76 -6.52
C ALA A 175 4.51 -5.90 -7.23
N ALA A 176 4.81 -4.96 -8.13
CA ALA A 176 6.11 -4.84 -8.80
C ALA A 176 6.91 -3.68 -8.19
N CYS A 177 7.70 -3.94 -7.15
CA CYS A 177 8.49 -2.92 -6.45
C CYS A 177 9.85 -2.66 -7.14
N THR A 178 10.34 -1.43 -7.14
CA THR A 178 11.68 -1.12 -7.68
C THR A 178 12.79 -1.78 -6.87
N LYS A 179 13.81 -2.33 -7.56
CA LYS A 179 15.01 -2.91 -6.94
C LYS A 179 16.27 -2.19 -7.43
N GLY A 180 16.70 -1.22 -6.62
CA GLY A 180 17.78 -0.29 -6.92
C GLY A 180 17.26 1.12 -7.19
N ALA A 181 18.14 2.13 -7.14
CA ALA A 181 17.75 3.54 -7.18
C ALA A 181 18.48 4.36 -8.26
N ASN A 182 19.28 3.71 -9.12
CA ASN A 182 20.28 4.38 -9.96
C ASN A 182 20.11 3.99 -11.43
N ARG A 183 20.74 4.74 -12.35
CA ARG A 183 20.75 4.43 -13.80
C ARG A 183 21.23 3.01 -14.12
N SER A 184 22.13 2.43 -13.31
CA SER A 184 22.59 1.04 -13.46
C SER A 184 21.50 -0.01 -13.20
N SER A 185 20.38 0.38 -12.58
CA SER A 185 19.20 -0.46 -12.37
C SER A 185 18.23 -0.45 -13.54
N LEU A 186 18.47 0.36 -14.58
CA LEU A 186 17.64 0.35 -15.79
C LEU A 186 17.80 -0.96 -16.55
N ARG A 187 16.70 -1.45 -17.12
CA ARG A 187 16.60 -2.69 -17.89
C ARG A 187 15.87 -2.40 -19.20
N LYS A 188 16.24 -3.17 -20.22
CA LYS A 188 15.48 -3.22 -21.46
C LYS A 188 14.15 -3.93 -21.23
N GLN A 189 13.18 -3.64 -22.08
CA GLN A 189 11.90 -4.31 -22.15
C GLN A 189 11.63 -4.75 -23.61
N PRO A 190 10.78 -5.76 -23.83
CA PRO A 190 10.64 -6.40 -25.15
C PRO A 190 9.91 -5.57 -26.21
N PHE A 191 8.98 -4.69 -25.79
CA PHE A 191 8.04 -4.03 -26.71
C PHE A 191 8.14 -2.49 -26.71
N SER A 192 9.26 -1.94 -26.25
CA SER A 192 9.54 -0.49 -26.25
C SER A 192 11.04 -0.23 -26.11
N GLU A 193 11.52 0.83 -26.74
CA GLU A 193 12.89 1.33 -26.56
C GLU A 193 13.09 2.07 -25.23
N ALA A 194 12.00 2.45 -24.56
CA ALA A 194 12.08 3.07 -23.25
C ALA A 194 12.70 2.11 -22.24
N LEU A 195 13.65 2.59 -21.45
CA LEU A 195 14.23 1.80 -20.37
C LEU A 195 13.32 1.84 -19.14
N ALA A 196 13.16 0.70 -18.49
CA ALA A 196 12.39 0.56 -17.26
C ALA A 196 13.32 0.29 -16.08
N MET A 197 12.98 0.80 -14.89
CA MET A 197 13.69 0.42 -13.66
C MET A 197 13.53 -1.07 -13.40
N GLN A 198 14.59 -1.75 -12.94
CA GLN A 198 14.48 -3.13 -12.50
C GLN A 198 13.47 -3.24 -11.36
N ARG A 199 12.51 -4.14 -11.49
CA ARG A 199 11.51 -4.45 -10.45
C ARG A 199 11.60 -5.89 -9.98
N ALA A 200 11.09 -6.14 -8.78
CA ALA A 200 10.88 -7.46 -8.22
C ALA A 200 9.40 -7.65 -7.90
N TYR A 201 8.93 -8.88 -7.98
CA TYR A 201 7.66 -9.25 -7.38
C TYR A 201 7.75 -9.05 -5.86
N SER A 202 6.66 -8.61 -5.26
CA SER A 202 6.57 -8.47 -3.81
C SER A 202 5.14 -8.63 -3.32
N LEU A 203 4.95 -9.17 -2.12
CA LEU A 203 3.68 -9.07 -1.42
C LEU A 203 3.64 -7.76 -0.64
N LYS A 204 2.56 -6.98 -0.80
CA LYS A 204 2.43 -5.68 -0.13
C LYS A 204 2.58 -5.79 1.38
N ALA A 205 3.12 -4.75 2.01
CA ALA A 205 3.25 -4.67 3.48
C ALA A 205 1.91 -4.83 4.20
N SER A 206 0.83 -4.38 3.56
CA SER A 206 -0.55 -4.51 4.02
C SER A 206 -1.02 -5.97 4.01
N TYR A 207 -0.74 -6.71 2.92
CA TYR A 207 -0.96 -8.16 2.83
C TYR A 207 -0.20 -8.91 3.93
N MET A 208 1.09 -8.60 4.08
CA MET A 208 1.95 -9.18 5.10
C MET A 208 1.45 -8.89 6.52
N THR A 209 0.90 -7.70 6.76
CA THR A 209 0.31 -7.33 8.05
C THR A 209 -0.89 -8.20 8.41
N VAL A 210 -1.81 -8.43 7.46
CA VAL A 210 -2.97 -9.32 7.67
C VAL A 210 -2.51 -10.75 7.93
N LEU A 211 -1.59 -11.26 7.11
CA LEU A 211 -1.01 -12.60 7.28
C LEU A 211 -0.38 -12.76 8.67
N ILE A 212 0.44 -11.81 9.10
CA ILE A 212 1.07 -11.81 10.42
C ILE A 212 0.01 -11.88 11.52
N ARG A 213 -1.02 -11.04 11.47
CA ARG A 213 -2.08 -11.00 12.50
C ARG A 213 -2.89 -12.30 12.54
N GLN A 214 -3.21 -12.87 11.38
CA GLN A 214 -3.88 -14.17 11.31
C GLN A 214 -3.00 -15.29 11.90
N LYS A 215 -1.69 -15.32 11.59
CA LYS A 215 -0.80 -16.44 11.95
C LYS A 215 -0.15 -16.32 13.32
N LEU A 216 0.08 -15.10 13.82
CA LEU A 216 0.76 -14.84 15.10
C LEU A 216 -0.20 -14.36 16.19
N SER A 217 -1.33 -13.72 15.83
CA SER A 217 -2.32 -13.21 16.79
C SER A 217 -3.70 -13.88 16.69
N ASN A 218 -3.89 -14.83 15.76
CA ASN A 218 -5.17 -15.49 15.49
C ASN A 218 -6.32 -14.50 15.25
N GLU A 219 -6.02 -13.33 14.68
CA GLU A 219 -7.02 -12.32 14.35
C GLU A 219 -7.93 -12.84 13.24
N LYS A 220 -9.25 -12.74 13.47
CA LYS A 220 -10.26 -13.08 12.47
C LYS A 220 -10.51 -11.85 11.60
N VAL A 221 -10.59 -12.09 10.30
CA VAL A 221 -10.94 -11.08 9.31
C VAL A 221 -12.24 -11.48 8.62
N ILE A 222 -12.96 -10.47 8.12
CA ILE A 222 -14.21 -10.67 7.39
C ILE A 222 -13.91 -10.41 5.92
N SER A 223 -14.18 -11.41 5.09
CA SER A 223 -14.06 -11.36 3.64
C SER A 223 -15.43 -11.22 3.01
N PHE A 224 -15.51 -10.52 1.87
CA PHE A 224 -16.73 -10.43 1.07
C PHE A 224 -16.63 -11.12 -0.29
N ALA A 225 -15.42 -11.51 -0.71
CA ALA A 225 -15.16 -12.18 -1.97
C ALA A 225 -14.81 -13.66 -1.76
N LYS A 226 -15.44 -14.55 -2.52
CA LYS A 226 -15.12 -15.98 -2.47
C LYS A 226 -14.22 -16.39 -3.63
N ALA A 227 -13.44 -17.45 -3.42
CA ALA A 227 -12.51 -17.95 -4.44
C ALA A 227 -13.19 -18.35 -5.76
N ASN A 228 -14.42 -18.87 -5.72
CA ASN A 228 -15.17 -19.23 -6.92
C ASN A 228 -15.62 -17.99 -7.72
N GLU A 229 -15.93 -16.88 -7.04
CA GLU A 229 -16.27 -15.60 -7.69
C GLU A 229 -15.02 -14.97 -8.31
N LEU A 230 -13.89 -15.00 -7.59
CA LEU A 230 -12.62 -14.42 -8.04
C LEU A 230 -11.97 -15.15 -9.23
N ARG A 231 -12.42 -16.36 -9.56
CA ARG A 231 -11.98 -17.07 -10.77
C ARG A 231 -12.47 -16.44 -12.06
N THR A 232 -13.62 -15.77 -12.01
CA THR A 232 -14.27 -15.19 -13.19
C THR A 232 -14.44 -13.69 -13.11
N LYS A 233 -14.27 -13.10 -11.93
CA LYS A 233 -14.43 -11.67 -11.68
C LYS A 233 -13.23 -11.12 -10.91
N THR A 234 -12.88 -9.89 -11.22
CA THR A 234 -11.97 -9.08 -10.43
C THR A 234 -12.64 -8.59 -9.14
N LEU A 235 -11.85 -8.18 -8.16
CA LEU A 235 -12.38 -7.54 -6.95
C LEU A 235 -13.20 -6.28 -7.30
N GLU A 236 -12.80 -5.55 -8.34
CA GLU A 236 -13.49 -4.36 -8.81
C GLU A 236 -14.87 -4.68 -9.40
N GLU A 237 -14.98 -5.71 -10.23
CA GLU A 237 -16.28 -6.17 -10.76
C GLU A 237 -17.22 -6.63 -9.64
N LEU A 238 -16.70 -7.35 -8.63
CA LEU A 238 -17.49 -7.74 -7.46
C LEU A 238 -17.99 -6.53 -6.68
N LEU A 239 -17.17 -5.48 -6.55
CA LEU A 239 -17.62 -4.23 -5.95
C LEU A 239 -18.73 -3.60 -6.80
N TYR A 240 -18.55 -3.46 -8.11
CA TYR A 240 -19.58 -2.90 -8.99
C TYR A 240 -20.92 -3.63 -8.85
N GLU A 241 -20.92 -4.96 -8.83
CA GLU A 241 -22.15 -5.75 -8.63
C GLU A 241 -22.87 -5.47 -7.31
N LYS A 242 -22.13 -5.16 -6.23
CA LYS A 242 -22.73 -4.76 -4.95
C LYS A 242 -23.33 -3.37 -4.99
N PHE A 243 -22.78 -2.47 -5.80
CA PHE A 243 -23.18 -1.06 -5.85
C PHE A 243 -24.20 -0.74 -6.93
N ASP A 244 -24.23 -1.52 -8.03
CA ASP A 244 -25.10 -1.30 -9.19
C ASP A 244 -26.59 -1.14 -8.85
N PRO A 245 -27.17 -1.92 -7.92
CA PRO A 245 -28.57 -1.76 -7.54
C PRO A 245 -28.93 -0.39 -6.96
N TYR A 246 -27.94 0.41 -6.55
CA TYR A 246 -28.13 1.70 -5.89
C TYR A 246 -27.89 2.89 -6.84
N LEU A 247 -27.54 2.63 -8.11
CA LEU A 247 -27.25 3.66 -9.09
C LEU A 247 -28.41 4.66 -9.25
N GLY A 248 -28.11 5.95 -9.16
CA GLY A 248 -29.09 7.03 -9.30
C GLY A 248 -29.96 7.29 -8.07
N LYS A 249 -29.87 6.47 -7.03
CA LYS A 249 -30.65 6.64 -5.79
C LYS A 249 -30.03 7.69 -4.87
N THR A 250 -30.87 8.45 -4.19
CA THR A 250 -30.47 9.34 -3.10
C THR A 250 -29.91 8.56 -1.91
N VAL A 251 -29.18 9.25 -1.03
CA VAL A 251 -28.67 8.63 0.21
C VAL A 251 -29.83 8.08 1.06
N SER A 252 -30.95 8.81 1.15
CA SER A 252 -32.15 8.39 1.89
C SER A 252 -32.83 7.16 1.29
N GLU A 253 -32.95 7.08 -0.03
CA GLU A 253 -33.49 5.88 -0.70
C GLU A 253 -32.63 4.64 -0.43
N ILE A 254 -31.30 4.77 -0.57
CA ILE A 254 -30.35 3.69 -0.26
C ILE A 254 -30.51 3.27 1.22
N SER A 255 -30.59 4.26 2.11
CA SER A 255 -30.76 4.05 3.56
C SER A 255 -31.98 3.18 3.88
N ASN A 256 -33.11 3.46 3.22
CA ASN A 256 -34.36 2.73 3.40
C ASN A 256 -34.26 1.30 2.85
N GLU A 257 -33.63 1.10 1.68
CA GLU A 257 -33.50 -0.23 1.07
C GLU A 257 -32.61 -1.18 1.86
N ILE A 258 -31.60 -0.67 2.57
CA ILE A 258 -30.67 -1.49 3.37
C ILE A 258 -31.05 -1.55 4.86
N ASP A 259 -32.24 -1.04 5.21
CA ASP A 259 -32.75 -0.93 6.58
C ASP A 259 -31.71 -0.33 7.55
N TYR A 260 -31.20 0.85 7.17
CA TYR A 260 -30.24 1.61 7.96
C TYR A 260 -30.81 2.99 8.24
N ALA A 261 -30.94 3.38 9.51
CA ALA A 261 -31.29 4.76 9.86
C ALA A 261 -30.04 5.65 9.74
N ILE A 262 -29.87 6.31 8.59
CA ILE A 262 -28.71 7.18 8.39
C ILE A 262 -28.84 8.48 9.18
N ASN A 263 -27.78 8.85 9.89
CA ASN A 263 -27.65 10.16 10.51
C ASN A 263 -26.50 10.92 9.86
N MET A 264 -26.80 11.83 8.94
CA MET A 264 -25.81 12.58 8.17
C MET A 264 -24.93 13.52 9.02
N SER A 265 -25.30 13.80 10.28
CA SER A 265 -24.42 14.51 11.22
C SER A 265 -23.28 13.64 11.76
N ASN A 266 -23.41 12.30 11.69
CA ASN A 266 -22.39 11.36 12.09
C ASN A 266 -21.38 11.12 10.95
N LYS A 267 -20.10 11.40 11.22
CA LYS A 267 -18.99 11.18 10.27
C LYS A 267 -18.85 9.72 9.81
N SER A 268 -19.35 8.75 10.57
CA SER A 268 -19.31 7.32 10.23
C SER A 268 -20.54 6.82 9.46
N ALA A 269 -21.53 7.68 9.19
CA ALA A 269 -22.80 7.27 8.60
C ALA A 269 -22.64 6.63 7.21
N ILE A 270 -21.91 7.32 6.32
CA ILE A 270 -21.63 6.79 4.98
C ILE A 270 -20.77 5.52 5.05
N PRO A 271 -19.63 5.46 5.79
CA PRO A 271 -18.89 4.20 5.97
C PRO A 271 -19.77 3.01 6.41
N ASN A 272 -20.69 3.22 7.36
CA ASN A 272 -21.59 2.16 7.82
C ASN A 272 -22.60 1.73 6.75
N MET A 273 -23.14 2.68 5.97
CA MET A 273 -24.01 2.39 4.83
C MET A 273 -23.30 1.50 3.80
N ILE A 274 -22.05 1.84 3.48
CA ILE A 274 -21.22 1.09 2.52
C ILE A 274 -20.89 -0.30 3.05
N SER A 275 -20.58 -0.47 4.35
CA SER A 275 -20.39 -1.81 4.94
C SER A 275 -21.62 -2.69 4.73
N ARG A 276 -22.82 -2.13 4.95
CA ARG A 276 -24.09 -2.84 4.74
C ARG A 276 -24.35 -3.20 3.28
N ILE A 277 -24.05 -2.30 2.34
CA ILE A 277 -24.12 -2.57 0.89
C ILE A 277 -23.24 -3.77 0.51
N LEU A 278 -22.04 -3.87 1.11
CA LEU A 278 -21.13 -4.99 0.89
C LEU A 278 -21.58 -6.29 1.60
N GLY A 279 -22.67 -6.26 2.37
CA GLY A 279 -23.16 -7.39 3.16
C GLY A 279 -22.32 -7.65 4.42
N ILE A 280 -21.58 -6.65 4.89
CA ILE A 280 -20.63 -6.78 6.00
C ILE A 280 -21.16 -6.02 7.22
N THR A 281 -21.27 -6.72 8.34
CA THR A 281 -21.68 -6.15 9.63
C THR A 281 -20.62 -6.43 10.70
N GLY A 282 -20.54 -5.56 11.71
CA GLY A 282 -19.65 -5.77 12.86
C GLY A 282 -18.16 -5.48 12.64
N THR A 283 -17.74 -5.05 11.44
CA THR A 283 -16.37 -4.58 11.19
C THR A 283 -16.35 -3.25 10.46
N ARG A 284 -15.22 -2.54 10.56
CA ARG A 284 -14.97 -1.33 9.78
C ARG A 284 -14.60 -1.70 8.35
N LEU A 285 -14.94 -0.85 7.39
CA LEU A 285 -14.60 -1.05 5.97
C LEU A 285 -13.10 -1.29 5.74
N ASP A 286 -12.24 -0.57 6.45
CA ASP A 286 -10.78 -0.71 6.33
C ASP A 286 -10.23 -1.97 7.02
N LYS A 287 -11.11 -2.80 7.59
CA LYS A 287 -10.82 -4.09 8.23
C LYS A 287 -11.46 -5.27 7.52
N ILE A 288 -12.02 -5.03 6.34
CA ILE A 288 -12.40 -6.08 5.39
C ILE A 288 -11.10 -6.71 4.87
N GLU A 289 -11.03 -8.04 4.82
CA GLU A 289 -9.81 -8.79 4.50
C GLU A 289 -9.18 -8.30 3.21
N GLU A 290 -9.96 -8.18 2.14
CA GLU A 290 -9.46 -7.80 0.82
C GLU A 290 -8.99 -6.35 0.80
N PHE A 291 -9.67 -5.45 1.52
CA PHE A 291 -9.32 -4.04 1.56
C PHE A 291 -8.06 -3.82 2.38
N GLU A 292 -7.95 -4.47 3.53
CA GLU A 292 -6.75 -4.38 4.36
C GLU A 292 -5.56 -5.01 3.65
N LYS A 293 -5.70 -6.18 3.01
CA LYS A 293 -4.62 -6.80 2.22
C LYS A 293 -4.17 -5.93 1.05
N ALA A 294 -5.10 -5.32 0.32
CA ALA A 294 -4.80 -4.49 -0.85
C ALA A 294 -4.43 -3.02 -0.54
N ASN A 295 -4.45 -2.61 0.73
CA ASN A 295 -4.33 -1.21 1.14
C ASN A 295 -5.36 -0.30 0.44
N ILE A 296 -6.62 -0.77 0.37
CA ILE A 296 -7.73 -0.01 -0.17
C ILE A 296 -8.21 0.99 0.89
N GLN A 297 -8.18 2.27 0.53
CA GLN A 297 -8.69 3.35 1.35
C GLN A 297 -9.95 3.96 0.75
N PHE A 298 -10.98 4.05 1.56
CA PHE A 298 -12.25 4.60 1.16
C PHE A 298 -12.24 6.14 1.21
N LYS A 299 -12.79 6.80 0.18
CA LYS A 299 -13.12 8.23 0.20
C LYS A 299 -14.49 8.48 -0.42
N THR A 300 -15.33 9.22 0.29
CA THR A 300 -16.58 9.74 -0.29
C THR A 300 -16.29 11.03 -1.04
N ILE A 301 -16.89 11.15 -2.22
CA ILE A 301 -16.77 12.34 -3.07
C ILE A 301 -18.17 12.84 -3.38
N ARG A 302 -18.40 14.14 -3.17
CA ARG A 302 -19.67 14.81 -3.46
C ARG A 302 -19.42 15.84 -4.55
N LEU A 303 -19.94 15.55 -5.74
CA LEU A 303 -19.87 16.43 -6.89
C LEU A 303 -21.01 17.45 -6.84
N GLU A 304 -20.70 18.68 -7.21
CA GLU A 304 -21.69 19.69 -7.57
C GLU A 304 -22.29 19.37 -8.96
N PRO A 305 -23.36 20.06 -9.40
CA PRO A 305 -23.99 19.81 -10.70
C PRO A 305 -23.02 19.90 -11.89
N ASP A 306 -21.97 20.72 -11.78
CA ASP A 306 -20.90 20.88 -12.78
C ASP A 306 -19.91 19.69 -12.83
N GLY A 307 -20.07 18.70 -11.96
CA GLY A 307 -19.21 17.53 -11.85
C GLY A 307 -17.88 17.80 -11.12
N ILE A 308 -17.72 18.95 -10.49
CA ILE A 308 -16.53 19.28 -9.66
C ILE A 308 -16.85 18.93 -8.21
N PRO A 309 -15.93 18.25 -7.48
CA PRO A 309 -16.10 18.02 -6.06
C PRO A 309 -16.28 19.32 -5.27
N LYS A 310 -17.22 19.31 -4.33
CA LYS A 310 -17.46 20.44 -3.42
C LYS A 310 -16.21 20.84 -2.63
N GLU A 311 -15.39 19.86 -2.25
CA GLU A 311 -14.23 20.02 -1.37
C GLU A 311 -12.97 19.41 -1.98
N HIS A 312 -11.82 20.01 -1.66
CA HIS A 312 -10.52 19.36 -1.84
C HIS A 312 -10.41 18.13 -0.94
N MET A 313 -9.65 17.13 -1.36
CA MET A 313 -9.52 15.89 -0.57
C MET A 313 -8.29 15.96 0.33
N SER A 314 -8.48 15.96 1.66
CA SER A 314 -7.37 15.93 2.61
C SER A 314 -6.90 14.53 2.96
N PHE A 315 -5.64 14.49 3.40
CA PHE A 315 -4.95 13.31 3.90
C PHE A 315 -4.42 13.56 5.33
N GLU A 316 -3.26 13.01 5.65
CA GLU A 316 -2.60 13.10 6.95
C GLU A 316 -2.00 14.48 7.22
N ASN A 317 -1.82 14.82 8.50
CA ASN A 317 -1.04 15.99 8.89
C ASN A 317 0.42 15.80 8.50
N ILE A 318 1.06 16.89 8.07
CA ILE A 318 2.47 16.94 7.73
C ILE A 318 3.30 16.89 9.02
N ASP A 319 4.29 16.00 9.02
CA ASP A 319 5.40 16.02 9.97
C ASP A 319 6.56 16.74 9.28
N PHE A 320 6.76 18.02 9.61
CA PHE A 320 7.73 18.86 8.91
C PHE A 320 9.19 18.42 9.11
N ASN A 321 9.51 17.82 10.25
CA ASN A 321 10.86 17.29 10.48
C ASN A 321 11.09 16.05 9.61
N TYR A 322 10.14 15.11 9.62
CA TYR A 322 10.22 13.94 8.75
C TYR A 322 10.24 14.32 7.27
N TRP A 323 9.44 15.31 6.86
CA TRP A 323 9.46 15.82 5.48
C TRP A 323 10.83 16.35 5.05
N LEU A 324 11.51 17.09 5.94
CA LEU A 324 12.83 17.67 5.70
C LEU A 324 13.93 16.59 5.70
N GLU A 325 13.87 15.63 6.62
CA GLU A 325 14.91 14.61 6.84
C GLU A 325 14.82 13.43 5.85
N SER A 326 13.62 13.07 5.40
CA SER A 326 13.42 11.93 4.49
C SER A 326 14.01 12.16 3.11
N GLU A 327 14.34 11.07 2.43
CA GLU A 327 14.52 11.02 0.98
C GLU A 327 13.17 10.90 0.26
N TRP A 328 13.16 10.99 -1.08
CA TRP A 328 11.92 11.01 -1.86
C TRP A 328 11.07 9.75 -1.64
N GLU A 329 11.66 8.58 -1.80
CA GLU A 329 10.98 7.29 -1.69
C GLU A 329 10.51 6.97 -0.25
N ASP A 330 11.08 7.66 0.74
CA ASP A 330 10.69 7.58 2.16
C ASP A 330 9.85 8.82 2.59
N SER A 331 9.42 9.65 1.65
CA SER A 331 8.61 10.84 1.96
C SER A 331 7.15 10.46 2.26
N GLN A 332 6.47 11.26 3.10
CA GLN A 332 5.05 11.04 3.41
C GLN A 332 4.16 10.96 2.15
N LEU A 333 4.50 11.72 1.10
CA LEU A 333 3.74 11.67 -0.16
C LEU A 333 3.94 10.34 -0.87
N TYR A 334 5.18 9.87 -1.01
CA TYR A 334 5.48 8.61 -1.68
C TYR A 334 4.88 7.43 -0.91
N GLU A 335 5.15 7.34 0.39
CA GLU A 335 4.62 6.30 1.29
C GLU A 335 3.09 6.29 1.31
N LYS A 336 2.45 7.44 1.08
CA LYS A 336 0.99 7.55 0.98
C LYS A 336 0.46 7.09 -0.36
N PHE A 337 0.92 7.67 -1.46
CA PHE A 337 0.23 7.57 -2.74
C PHE A 337 0.67 6.38 -3.58
N GLU A 338 1.91 5.92 -3.45
CA GLU A 338 2.45 4.82 -4.24
C GLU A 338 1.79 3.46 -3.91
N PRO A 339 1.66 3.05 -2.64
CA PRO A 339 1.09 1.73 -2.33
C PRO A 339 -0.43 1.77 -2.13
N THR A 340 -1.06 2.95 -2.11
CA THR A 340 -2.49 3.09 -1.75
C THR A 340 -3.38 3.03 -2.97
N LYS A 341 -4.39 2.16 -2.88
CA LYS A 341 -5.51 2.15 -3.81
C LYS A 341 -6.70 2.83 -3.13
N PHE A 342 -7.39 3.73 -3.81
CA PHE A 342 -8.53 4.45 -3.28
C PHE A 342 -9.82 3.91 -3.88
N LEU A 343 -10.77 3.54 -3.01
CA LEU A 343 -12.15 3.30 -3.42
C LEU A 343 -12.93 4.60 -3.24
N PHE A 344 -13.19 5.28 -4.36
CA PHE A 344 -14.02 6.47 -4.40
C PHE A 344 -15.48 6.08 -4.51
N ILE A 345 -16.29 6.54 -3.55
CA ILE A 345 -17.75 6.47 -3.65
C ILE A 345 -18.26 7.85 -4.03
N VAL A 346 -18.81 7.94 -5.23
CA VAL A 346 -19.15 9.20 -5.85
C VAL A 346 -20.64 9.43 -5.73
N PHE A 347 -21.01 10.53 -5.10
CA PHE A 347 -22.36 11.08 -5.11
C PHE A 347 -22.36 12.40 -5.87
N GLN A 348 -23.47 12.77 -6.49
CA GLN A 348 -23.61 14.03 -7.22
C GLN A 348 -24.93 14.72 -6.84
N TYR A 349 -24.85 16.02 -6.57
CA TYR A 349 -26.03 16.87 -6.44
C TYR A 349 -26.59 17.20 -7.83
N SER A 350 -27.92 17.09 -7.98
CA SER A 350 -28.63 17.50 -9.21
C SER A 350 -28.84 19.01 -9.32
N GLN A 351 -28.93 19.69 -8.16
CA GLN A 351 -29.19 21.12 -8.04
C GLN A 351 -28.06 21.81 -7.27
N THR A 352 -27.86 23.11 -7.51
CA THR A 352 -26.99 23.96 -6.71
C THR A 352 -27.61 24.22 -5.32
N LYS A 353 -26.79 24.66 -4.36
CA LYS A 353 -27.28 24.96 -3.00
C LYS A 353 -28.23 26.17 -3.00
N ASP A 354 -28.04 27.08 -3.95
CA ASP A 354 -28.86 28.28 -4.09
C ASP A 354 -30.24 27.94 -4.67
N GLU A 355 -30.33 26.94 -5.56
CA GLU A 355 -31.60 26.43 -6.08
C GLU A 355 -32.38 25.62 -5.04
N ASN A 356 -31.68 24.81 -4.23
CA ASN A 356 -32.31 23.99 -3.20
C ASN A 356 -31.37 23.81 -1.98
N PRO A 357 -31.62 24.51 -0.86
CA PRO A 357 -30.83 24.37 0.36
C PRO A 357 -30.85 22.95 0.97
N GLU A 358 -31.96 22.22 0.77
CA GLU A 358 -32.21 20.87 1.31
C GLU A 358 -31.89 19.77 0.27
N ARG A 359 -31.10 20.10 -0.77
CA ARG A 359 -30.70 19.14 -1.80
C ARG A 359 -30.01 17.91 -1.22
N GLU A 360 -30.32 16.76 -1.80
CA GLU A 360 -29.69 15.49 -1.47
C GLU A 360 -28.88 14.99 -2.68
N PRO A 361 -27.67 14.43 -2.48
CA PRO A 361 -26.91 13.91 -3.60
C PRO A 361 -27.35 12.48 -3.93
N VAL A 362 -27.33 12.14 -5.21
CA VAL A 362 -27.60 10.77 -5.69
C VAL A 362 -26.30 10.00 -5.84
N PHE A 363 -26.33 8.69 -5.60
CA PHE A 363 -25.21 7.81 -5.85
C PHE A 363 -24.96 7.70 -7.35
N LYS A 364 -23.74 8.04 -7.77
CA LYS A 364 -23.34 8.12 -9.18
C LYS A 364 -22.55 6.89 -9.61
N THR A 365 -21.53 6.50 -8.85
CA THR A 365 -20.67 5.37 -9.19
C THR A 365 -19.68 5.09 -8.06
N ILE A 366 -18.97 3.97 -8.18
CA ILE A 366 -17.70 3.76 -7.48
C ILE A 366 -16.53 3.87 -8.47
N LYS A 367 -15.34 4.18 -7.98
CA LYS A 367 -14.11 4.10 -8.78
C LYS A 367 -12.96 3.60 -7.93
N LEU A 368 -12.30 2.54 -8.38
CA LEU A 368 -11.07 2.08 -7.78
C LEU A 368 -9.89 2.76 -8.49
N TRP A 369 -9.07 3.50 -7.75
CA TRP A 369 -8.04 4.36 -8.34
C TRP A 369 -6.77 4.41 -7.49
N ASN A 370 -5.62 4.24 -8.10
CA ASN A 370 -4.32 4.58 -7.52
C ASN A 370 -3.70 5.74 -8.28
N MET A 371 -2.79 6.46 -7.63
CA MET A 371 -2.10 7.55 -8.30
C MET A 371 -1.17 7.00 -9.38
N PRO A 372 -1.19 7.57 -10.60
CA PRO A 372 -0.26 7.15 -11.65
C PRO A 372 1.20 7.36 -11.23
N GLU A 373 2.07 6.41 -11.55
CA GLU A 373 3.51 6.46 -11.26
C GLU A 373 4.16 7.76 -11.77
N LYS A 374 3.74 8.20 -12.96
CA LYS A 374 4.18 9.47 -13.54
C LYS A 374 3.83 10.65 -12.66
N VAL A 375 2.60 10.69 -12.14
CA VAL A 375 2.15 11.80 -11.28
C VAL A 375 2.87 11.82 -9.94
N ILE A 376 3.19 10.64 -9.40
CA ILE A 376 4.01 10.50 -8.19
C ILE A 376 5.41 11.07 -8.46
N ASN A 377 6.08 10.61 -9.50
CA ASN A 377 7.48 10.96 -9.76
C ASN A 377 7.68 12.35 -10.41
N GLU A 378 6.63 12.98 -10.91
CA GLU A 378 6.66 14.34 -11.46
C GLU A 378 6.03 15.35 -10.48
N GLU A 379 4.70 15.47 -10.44
CA GLU A 379 4.02 16.54 -9.71
C GLU A 379 4.20 16.45 -8.19
N LEU A 380 4.08 15.26 -7.61
CA LEU A 380 4.27 15.09 -6.15
C LEU A 380 5.72 15.26 -5.75
N LYS A 381 6.66 14.71 -6.53
CA LYS A 381 8.10 14.88 -6.27
C LYS A 381 8.52 16.35 -6.34
N LYS A 382 8.02 17.09 -7.34
CA LYS A 382 8.26 18.54 -7.43
C LYS A 382 7.71 19.29 -6.22
N MET A 383 6.50 18.96 -5.78
CA MET A 383 5.90 19.56 -4.58
C MET A 383 6.75 19.25 -3.33
N TRP A 384 7.20 18.01 -3.18
CA TRP A 384 8.04 17.59 -2.07
C TRP A 384 9.37 18.36 -2.03
N ILE A 385 10.05 18.50 -3.18
CA ILE A 385 11.29 19.29 -3.30
C ILE A 385 11.03 20.76 -2.94
N GLU A 386 9.97 21.36 -3.48
CA GLU A 386 9.60 22.75 -3.21
C GLU A 386 9.40 23.00 -1.71
N VAL A 387 8.65 22.13 -1.03
CA VAL A 387 8.41 22.23 0.41
C VAL A 387 9.69 21.98 1.20
N LYS A 388 10.52 21.00 0.80
CA LYS A 388 11.81 20.73 1.46
C LYS A 388 12.73 21.95 1.39
N ASN A 389 12.75 22.65 0.25
CA ASN A 389 13.49 23.90 0.10
C ASN A 389 12.93 25.02 0.99
N ILE A 390 11.61 25.22 0.99
CA ILE A 390 10.95 26.21 1.86
C ILE A 390 11.25 25.94 3.34
N LEU A 391 11.23 24.68 3.78
CA LEU A 391 11.54 24.31 5.16
C LEU A 391 13.02 24.55 5.50
N SER A 392 13.92 24.34 4.55
CA SER A 392 15.37 24.57 4.73
C SER A 392 15.71 26.06 4.82
N GLU A 393 15.00 26.90 4.07
CA GLU A 393 15.17 28.36 4.06
C GLU A 393 14.43 29.06 5.21
N GLY A 394 13.47 28.38 5.81
CA GLY A 394 12.56 28.93 6.82
C GLY A 394 11.22 29.35 6.20
N VAL A 395 10.12 28.87 6.79
CA VAL A 395 8.77 29.20 6.32
C VAL A 395 8.49 30.67 6.59
N GLN A 396 8.04 31.41 5.57
CA GLN A 396 7.69 32.82 5.72
C GLN A 396 6.28 32.93 6.28
N LEU A 397 6.12 33.48 7.50
CA LEU A 397 4.83 33.69 8.14
C LEU A 397 4.49 35.19 8.19
N VAL A 398 3.33 35.57 7.66
CA VAL A 398 2.86 36.97 7.66
C VAL A 398 1.50 37.06 8.34
N ASP A 399 1.45 37.73 9.49
CA ASP A 399 0.21 37.98 10.21
C ASP A 399 -0.66 39.03 9.47
N LYS A 400 -1.93 38.69 9.24
CA LYS A 400 -2.97 39.55 8.66
C LYS A 400 -4.18 39.68 9.59
N GLY A 401 -3.95 39.66 10.91
CA GLY A 401 -4.95 39.80 11.96
C GLY A 401 -5.75 38.53 12.17
N ASN A 402 -6.68 38.24 11.26
CA ASN A 402 -7.55 37.05 11.38
C ASN A 402 -6.95 35.78 10.76
N ARG A 403 -5.77 35.87 10.14
CA ARG A 403 -5.09 34.75 9.50
C ARG A 403 -3.59 34.98 9.43
N VAL A 404 -2.85 33.88 9.44
CA VAL A 404 -1.41 33.87 9.14
C VAL A 404 -1.25 33.34 7.73
N LEU A 405 -0.69 34.16 6.84
CA LEU A 405 -0.29 33.74 5.50
C LEU A 405 1.05 33.02 5.56
N ASN A 406 1.25 32.07 4.66
CA ASN A 406 2.53 31.39 4.47
C ASN A 406 2.88 31.23 2.98
N ASN A 407 4.12 30.86 2.71
CA ASN A 407 4.65 30.57 1.39
C ASN A 407 4.58 29.07 1.00
N LEU A 408 3.86 28.22 1.74
CA LEU A 408 3.66 26.82 1.35
C LEU A 408 2.77 26.71 0.09
N PRO A 409 2.91 25.65 -0.72
CA PRO A 409 2.18 25.48 -1.97
C PRO A 409 0.66 25.55 -1.79
N LYS A 410 0.02 26.46 -2.52
CA LYS A 410 -1.42 26.74 -2.47
C LYS A 410 -2.20 25.90 -3.49
N PRO A 411 -3.54 25.81 -3.40
CA PRO A 411 -4.34 25.15 -4.44
C PRO A 411 -3.98 25.67 -5.83
N LYS A 412 -3.95 24.79 -6.82
CA LYS A 412 -3.54 25.06 -8.22
C LYS A 412 -2.05 25.37 -8.44
N SER A 413 -1.19 25.25 -7.42
CA SER A 413 0.27 25.42 -7.56
C SER A 413 0.86 24.50 -8.63
N ASN A 414 0.56 23.20 -8.55
CA ASN A 414 0.90 22.21 -9.58
C ASN A 414 -0.33 21.53 -10.20
N GLY A 415 -1.53 21.90 -9.76
CA GLY A 415 -2.80 21.36 -10.27
C GLY A 415 -3.14 19.94 -9.81
N VAL A 416 -2.36 19.36 -8.89
CA VAL A 416 -2.56 18.00 -8.34
C VAL A 416 -2.69 18.05 -6.82
N VAL A 417 -1.69 18.60 -6.13
CA VAL A 417 -1.57 18.57 -4.67
C VAL A 417 -1.17 19.94 -4.12
N HIS A 418 -1.69 20.28 -2.94
CA HIS A 418 -1.32 21.50 -2.23
C HIS A 418 -1.25 21.29 -0.72
N ILE A 419 -0.71 22.27 0.00
CA ILE A 419 -0.68 22.30 1.46
C ILE A 419 -1.71 23.32 1.98
N ARG A 420 -2.51 22.89 2.96
CA ARG A 420 -3.50 23.75 3.61
C ARG A 420 -3.74 23.31 5.06
N PRO A 421 -4.10 24.23 5.98
CA PRO A 421 -4.40 23.86 7.36
C PRO A 421 -5.53 22.84 7.48
N LYS A 422 -5.35 21.86 8.37
CA LYS A 422 -6.39 20.95 8.87
C LYS A 422 -6.34 20.87 10.40
N ALA A 423 -6.14 22.04 11.00
CA ALA A 423 -6.12 22.23 12.44
C ALA A 423 -7.55 22.31 13.00
N LYS A 424 -7.73 21.93 14.27
CA LYS A 424 -9.01 22.10 14.98
C LYS A 424 -9.42 23.58 15.01
N ASP A 425 -8.46 24.46 15.28
CA ASP A 425 -8.61 25.91 15.37
C ASP A 425 -7.22 26.58 15.18
N GLY A 426 -7.15 27.91 15.33
CA GLY A 426 -5.89 28.66 15.17
C GLY A 426 -4.82 28.38 16.24
N SER A 427 -5.18 27.74 17.34
CA SER A 427 -4.26 27.36 18.43
C SER A 427 -3.65 25.96 18.26
N ASP A 428 -4.28 25.11 17.43
CA ASP A 428 -3.80 23.77 17.10
C ASP A 428 -2.61 23.83 16.12
N LYS A 429 -1.45 24.15 16.70
CA LYS A 429 -0.18 24.41 16.02
C LYS A 429 0.79 23.24 16.15
N THR A 430 1.75 23.20 15.23
CA THR A 430 2.94 22.36 15.24
C THR A 430 4.17 23.22 15.06
N ASP A 431 5.30 22.72 15.52
CA ASP A 431 6.59 23.38 15.37
C ASP A 431 7.16 23.09 13.97
N LEU A 432 7.84 24.09 13.41
CA LEU A 432 8.62 24.00 12.18
C LEU A 432 10.09 23.68 12.52
N PRO A 433 10.89 23.20 11.55
CA PRO A 433 12.29 22.83 11.81
C PRO A 433 13.16 23.99 12.33
N ASP A 434 12.80 25.23 12.00
CA ASP A 434 13.47 26.46 12.46
C ASP A 434 12.97 26.98 13.83
N GLY A 435 12.04 26.26 14.47
CA GLY A 435 11.44 26.61 15.76
C GLY A 435 10.22 27.54 15.67
N GLN A 436 9.84 28.04 14.49
CA GLN A 436 8.60 28.77 14.32
C GLN A 436 7.38 27.86 14.54
N ARG A 437 6.19 28.44 14.81
CA ARG A 437 4.96 27.67 15.01
C ARG A 437 3.89 28.03 13.99
N ILE A 438 3.34 27.02 13.33
CA ILE A 438 2.27 27.17 12.34
C ILE A 438 1.09 26.26 12.72
N THR A 439 -0.13 26.60 12.29
CA THR A 439 -1.27 25.67 12.42
C THR A 439 -0.95 24.35 11.75
N LYS A 440 -1.47 23.23 12.26
CA LYS A 440 -1.25 21.91 11.65
C LYS A 440 -1.68 21.92 10.18
N GLN A 441 -0.74 21.59 9.31
CA GLN A 441 -0.94 21.52 7.87
C GLN A 441 -1.18 20.08 7.41
N CYS A 442 -1.96 19.92 6.34
CA CYS A 442 -2.12 18.67 5.60
C CYS A 442 -1.75 18.88 4.14
N TYR A 443 -1.41 17.80 3.44
CA TYR A 443 -1.48 17.77 1.99
C TYR A 443 -2.88 17.37 1.53
N TRP A 444 -3.28 17.92 0.39
CA TRP A 444 -4.61 17.80 -0.19
C TRP A 444 -4.53 17.57 -1.68
N LEU A 445 -5.39 16.72 -2.25
CA LEU A 445 -5.60 16.69 -3.69
C LEU A 445 -6.54 17.81 -4.13
N ASP A 446 -6.17 18.47 -5.23
CA ASP A 446 -6.99 19.49 -5.86
C ASP A 446 -8.31 18.91 -6.35
N ARG A 447 -9.43 19.59 -6.06
CA ARG A 447 -10.76 19.12 -6.46
C ARG A 447 -10.89 19.01 -7.98
N GLU A 448 -10.22 19.89 -8.73
CA GLU A 448 -10.18 19.85 -10.19
C GLU A 448 -9.42 18.61 -10.69
N TYR A 449 -8.37 18.16 -9.99
CA TYR A 449 -7.68 16.91 -10.29
C TYR A 449 -8.58 15.69 -9.98
N VAL A 450 -9.21 15.70 -8.81
CA VAL A 450 -10.19 14.67 -8.42
C VAL A 450 -11.35 14.57 -9.41
N ALA A 451 -11.84 15.71 -9.94
CA ALA A 451 -12.86 15.72 -10.98
C ALA A 451 -12.39 15.01 -12.26
N LYS A 452 -11.14 15.23 -12.70
CA LYS A 452 -10.57 14.55 -13.87
C LYS A 452 -10.43 13.05 -13.67
N ILE A 453 -10.22 12.60 -12.42
CA ILE A 453 -10.17 11.18 -12.10
C ILE A 453 -11.56 10.55 -12.19
N ILE A 454 -12.63 11.25 -11.82
CA ILE A 454 -13.98 10.67 -11.70
C ILE A 454 -14.79 10.75 -12.99
N LYS A 455 -14.51 11.76 -13.84
CA LYS A 455 -15.02 11.80 -15.21
C LYS A 455 -14.57 10.56 -15.98
#